data_AF-A0A7X6SHK9-F1
#
_entry.id   AF-A0A7X6SHK9-F1
#
_cell.length_a   1.000
_cell.length_b   1.000
_cell.length_c   1.000
_cell.angle_alpha   90.00
_cell.angle_beta   90.00
_cell.angle_gamma   90.00
#
_symmetry.space_group_name_H-M   'P 1'
#
loop_
_entity.id
_entity.type
_entity.pdbx_description
1 polymer ?
#
loop_
_entity_poly.entity_id
_entity_poly.type
_entity_poly.pdbx_seq_one_letter_code
_entity_poly.pdbx_strand_id
1 'polypeptide(L)'
;MKELKSAIKVSPCGYFFKLLISVILRGLLLLIPILLGNLINELSKGNYEAAFRNLIFLAVSAIFYRLSESINNYVYHKVYNKEYQHNFEKYVVMTNNNSIFSLSRFTIGEYSNMVINDVNVVASFYTNLIIRVVQLLEFLFIYSYFLKLNIYLFIVVVVCSILIFLFSLKTTKILQKLNHQTKLNQDDLASSTSEYFWGVKEIKSFNIFDKIFIRLSNKMHNYLEANRKYNNQAAYF
;
A
#
# COMPACT_ATOMS: atom_id res chain seq x y z
N MET A 1 -19.24 0.10 -2.12
CA MET A 1 -19.43 -0.79 -3.29
C MET A 1 -19.57 -0.03 -4.62
N LYS A 2 -20.25 1.13 -4.68
CA LYS A 2 -20.36 1.96 -5.91
C LYS A 2 -19.01 2.47 -6.42
N GLU A 3 -18.18 3.02 -5.53
CA GLU A 3 -16.84 3.55 -5.88
C GLU A 3 -15.89 2.47 -6.44
N LEU A 4 -15.85 1.28 -5.82
CA LEU A 4 -15.05 0.14 -6.34
C LEU A 4 -15.48 -0.28 -7.74
N LYS A 5 -16.79 -0.33 -8.00
CA LYS A 5 -17.32 -0.63 -9.34
C LYS A 5 -16.95 0.46 -10.35
N SER A 6 -16.85 1.72 -9.92
CA SER A 6 -16.41 2.83 -10.77
C SER A 6 -14.93 2.67 -11.14
N ALA A 7 -14.06 2.37 -10.18
CA ALA A 7 -12.64 2.15 -10.41
C ALA A 7 -12.40 0.99 -11.41
N ILE A 8 -13.03 -0.18 -11.20
CA ILE A 8 -12.87 -1.33 -12.10
C ILE A 8 -13.27 -1.00 -13.55
N LYS A 9 -14.25 -0.12 -13.76
CA LYS A 9 -14.69 0.30 -15.10
C LYS A 9 -13.67 1.16 -15.84
N VAL A 10 -12.73 1.80 -15.14
CA VAL A 10 -11.66 2.61 -15.77
C VAL A 10 -10.73 1.72 -16.61
N SER A 11 -10.43 0.51 -16.14
CA SER A 11 -9.51 -0.40 -16.83
C SER A 11 -9.86 -1.88 -16.62
N PRO A 12 -11.02 -2.36 -17.10
CA PRO A 12 -11.53 -3.70 -16.80
C PRO A 12 -10.55 -4.81 -17.21
N CYS A 13 -9.98 -4.74 -18.42
CA CYS A 13 -8.97 -5.70 -18.85
C CYS A 13 -7.71 -5.66 -17.97
N GLY A 14 -7.27 -4.45 -17.56
CA GLY A 14 -6.10 -4.30 -16.68
C GLY A 14 -6.32 -4.94 -15.31
N TYR A 15 -7.50 -4.72 -14.69
CA TYR A 15 -7.89 -5.37 -13.44
C TYR A 15 -7.96 -6.89 -13.57
N PHE A 16 -8.52 -7.40 -14.68
CA PHE A 16 -8.59 -8.83 -14.95
C PHE A 16 -7.21 -9.47 -15.10
N PHE A 17 -6.34 -8.88 -15.93
CA PHE A 17 -4.96 -9.35 -16.08
C PHE A 17 -4.18 -9.29 -14.78
N LYS A 18 -4.39 -8.23 -13.98
CA LYS A 18 -3.76 -8.08 -12.67
C LYS A 18 -4.22 -9.15 -11.69
N LEU A 19 -5.50 -9.53 -11.73
CA LEU A 19 -6.04 -10.63 -10.93
C LEU A 19 -5.40 -11.95 -11.34
N LEU A 20 -5.40 -12.26 -12.63
CA LEU A 20 -4.84 -13.50 -13.17
C LEU A 20 -3.35 -13.66 -12.79
N ILE A 21 -2.53 -12.65 -13.04
CA ILE A 21 -1.10 -12.71 -12.70
C ILE A 21 -0.86 -12.76 -11.20
N SER A 22 -1.70 -12.10 -10.39
CA SER A 22 -1.60 -12.17 -8.93
C SER A 22 -1.89 -13.59 -8.42
N VAL A 23 -2.89 -14.29 -8.99
CA VAL A 23 -3.18 -15.68 -8.65
C VAL A 23 -2.00 -16.59 -9.02
N ILE A 24 -1.42 -16.43 -10.22
CA ILE A 24 -0.23 -17.19 -10.63
C ILE A 24 0.93 -16.94 -9.66
N LEU A 25 1.22 -15.68 -9.37
CA LEU A 25 2.32 -15.28 -8.49
C LEU A 25 2.20 -15.92 -7.10
N ARG A 26 1.00 -15.87 -6.49
CA ARG A 26 0.76 -16.46 -5.18
C ARG A 26 0.71 -17.99 -5.22
N GLY A 27 0.16 -18.58 -6.28
CA GLY A 27 0.20 -20.02 -6.50
C GLY A 27 1.62 -20.57 -6.59
N LEU A 28 2.49 -19.91 -7.35
CA LEU A 28 3.91 -20.26 -7.44
C LEU A 28 4.63 -20.13 -6.10
N LEU A 29 4.33 -19.07 -5.33
CA LEU A 29 4.90 -18.87 -3.99
C LEU A 29 4.56 -20.04 -3.05
N LEU A 30 3.32 -20.54 -3.09
CA LEU A 30 2.88 -21.69 -2.29
C LEU A 30 3.49 -23.02 -2.76
N LEU A 31 3.81 -23.14 -4.04
CA LEU A 31 4.34 -24.37 -4.64
C LEU A 31 5.79 -24.64 -4.22
N ILE A 32 6.60 -23.59 -4.05
CA ILE A 32 8.02 -23.67 -3.65
C ILE A 32 8.23 -24.50 -2.36
N PRO A 33 7.60 -24.19 -1.22
CA PRO A 33 7.81 -24.95 0.02
C PRO A 33 7.31 -26.41 -0.09
N ILE A 34 6.28 -26.68 -0.90
CA ILE A 34 5.77 -28.03 -1.13
C ILE A 34 6.82 -28.87 -1.89
N LEU A 35 7.39 -28.32 -2.96
CA LEU A 35 8.45 -28.99 -3.71
C LEU A 35 9.69 -29.22 -2.86
N LEU A 36 10.05 -28.25 -2.01
CA LEU A 36 11.17 -28.40 -1.09
C LEU A 36 10.92 -29.52 -0.07
N GLY A 37 9.72 -29.59 0.51
CA GLY A 37 9.33 -30.68 1.40
C GLY A 37 9.39 -32.06 0.73
N ASN A 38 8.90 -32.16 -0.51
CA ASN A 38 8.98 -33.39 -1.29
C ASN A 38 10.43 -33.78 -1.63
N LEU A 39 11.28 -32.81 -1.95
CA LEU A 39 12.70 -33.04 -2.20
C LEU A 39 13.39 -33.62 -0.96
N ILE A 40 13.17 -33.04 0.22
CA ILE A 40 13.74 -33.53 1.49
C ILE A 40 13.25 -34.95 1.78
N ASN A 41 11.96 -35.23 1.58
CA ASN A 41 11.39 -36.55 1.81
C ASN A 41 11.97 -37.61 0.88
N GLU A 42 12.14 -37.32 -0.41
CA GLU A 42 12.71 -38.28 -1.37
C GLU A 42 14.21 -38.50 -1.16
N LEU A 43 14.97 -37.46 -0.79
CA LEU A 43 16.36 -37.60 -0.36
C LEU A 43 16.49 -38.48 0.89
N SER A 44 15.60 -38.30 1.86
CA SER A 44 15.60 -39.09 3.11
C SER A 44 15.30 -40.57 2.86
N LYS A 45 14.57 -40.90 1.79
CA LYS A 45 14.28 -42.27 1.36
C LYS A 45 15.37 -42.87 0.46
N GLY A 46 16.40 -42.10 0.10
CA GLY A 46 17.44 -42.52 -0.84
C GLY A 46 17.01 -42.54 -2.32
N ASN A 47 15.87 -41.94 -2.66
CA ASN A 47 15.37 -41.91 -4.04
C ASN A 47 15.91 -40.68 -4.80
N TYR A 48 17.14 -40.80 -5.30
CA TYR A 48 17.85 -39.69 -5.94
C TYR A 48 17.23 -39.25 -7.27
N GLU A 49 16.63 -40.15 -8.05
CA GLU A 49 15.98 -39.77 -9.32
C GLU A 49 14.77 -38.88 -9.09
N ALA A 50 13.91 -39.24 -8.14
CA ALA A 50 12.75 -38.43 -7.78
C ALA A 50 13.16 -37.10 -7.12
N ALA A 51 14.21 -37.11 -6.30
CA ALA A 51 14.77 -35.89 -5.71
C ALA A 51 15.30 -34.94 -6.79
N PHE A 52 16.04 -35.45 -7.77
CA PHE A 52 16.55 -34.63 -8.88
C PHE A 52 15.43 -34.03 -9.73
N ARG A 53 14.37 -34.80 -10.01
CA ARG A 53 13.16 -34.28 -10.68
C ARG A 53 12.51 -33.14 -9.90
N ASN A 54 12.36 -33.28 -8.58
CA ASN A 54 11.81 -32.23 -7.72
C ASN A 54 12.70 -30.97 -7.69
N LEU A 55 14.02 -31.15 -7.75
CA LEU A 55 14.99 -30.05 -7.82
C LEU A 55 14.81 -29.23 -9.11
N ILE A 56 14.65 -29.91 -10.26
CA ILE A 56 14.39 -29.24 -11.54
C ILE A 56 13.08 -28.46 -11.48
N PHE A 57 12.00 -29.07 -10.98
CA PHE A 57 10.72 -28.36 -10.84
C PHE A 57 10.81 -27.15 -9.91
N LEU A 58 11.62 -27.23 -8.84
CA LEU A 58 11.85 -26.12 -7.93
C LEU A 58 12.55 -24.96 -8.65
N ALA A 59 13.62 -25.26 -9.40
CA ALA A 59 14.36 -24.26 -10.17
C ALA A 59 13.49 -23.57 -11.22
N VAL A 60 12.70 -24.36 -11.98
CA VAL A 60 11.75 -23.83 -12.97
C VAL A 60 10.71 -22.95 -12.30
N SER A 61 10.13 -23.40 -11.18
CA SER A 61 9.11 -22.63 -10.44
C SER A 61 9.67 -21.31 -9.91
N ALA A 62 10.92 -21.29 -9.43
CA ALA A 62 11.59 -20.08 -8.97
C ALA A 62 11.81 -19.05 -10.10
N ILE A 63 12.20 -19.51 -11.29
CA ILE A 63 12.35 -18.65 -12.48
C ILE A 63 10.99 -18.08 -12.89
N PHE A 64 9.96 -18.93 -12.99
CA PHE A 64 8.61 -18.51 -13.31
C PHE A 64 8.03 -17.52 -12.29
N TYR A 65 8.36 -17.70 -11.01
CA TYR A 65 7.96 -16.77 -9.95
C TYR A 65 8.54 -15.37 -10.19
N ARG A 66 9.84 -15.26 -10.50
CA ARG A 66 10.49 -13.96 -10.78
C ARG A 66 9.97 -13.29 -12.05
N LEU A 67 9.69 -14.08 -13.09
CA LEU A 67 9.05 -13.55 -14.30
C LEU A 67 7.63 -13.03 -13.99
N SER A 68 6.84 -13.80 -13.23
CA SER A 68 5.49 -13.41 -12.84
C SER A 68 5.48 -12.15 -11.97
N GLU A 69 6.47 -11.99 -11.08
CA GLU A 69 6.65 -10.79 -10.26
C GLU A 69 6.90 -9.55 -11.13
N SER A 70 7.77 -9.68 -12.13
CA SER A 70 8.08 -8.59 -13.07
C SER A 70 6.85 -8.18 -13.89
N ILE A 71 6.12 -9.16 -14.43
CA ILE A 71 4.86 -8.90 -15.17
C ILE A 71 3.82 -8.26 -14.24
N ASN A 72 3.70 -8.76 -13.01
CA ASN A 72 2.76 -8.25 -12.02
C ASN A 72 3.03 -6.78 -11.64
N ASN A 73 4.31 -6.38 -11.59
CA ASN A 73 4.71 -4.98 -11.36
C ASN A 73 4.44 -4.11 -12.59
N TYR A 74 4.72 -4.60 -13.80
CA TYR A 74 4.37 -3.87 -15.02
C TYR A 74 2.86 -3.62 -15.12
N VAL A 75 2.03 -4.65 -14.89
CA VAL A 75 0.57 -4.53 -14.91
C VAL A 75 0.08 -3.62 -13.78
N TYR A 76 0.72 -3.65 -12.60
CA TYR A 76 0.42 -2.72 -11.51
C TYR A 76 0.54 -1.27 -11.96
N HIS A 77 1.70 -0.88 -12.52
CA HIS A 77 1.91 0.51 -12.94
C HIS A 77 0.97 0.92 -14.08
N LYS A 78 0.65 0.00 -14.99
CA LYS A 78 -0.30 0.26 -16.08
C LYS A 78 -1.72 0.55 -15.57
N VAL A 79 -2.20 -0.20 -14.57
CA VAL A 79 -3.51 0.03 -13.95
C VAL A 79 -3.49 1.29 -13.09
N TYR A 80 -2.45 1.45 -12.26
CA TYR A 80 -2.24 2.62 -11.41
C TYR A 80 -2.26 3.93 -12.21
N ASN A 81 -1.52 4.01 -13.32
CA ASN A 81 -1.46 5.22 -14.13
C ASN A 81 -2.83 5.62 -14.69
N LYS A 82 -3.63 4.64 -15.13
CA LYS A 82 -4.99 4.89 -15.61
C LYS A 82 -5.93 5.37 -14.51
N GLU A 83 -5.84 4.76 -13.33
CA GLU A 83 -6.63 5.20 -12.16
C GLU A 83 -6.25 6.60 -11.71
N TYR A 84 -4.95 6.89 -11.63
CA TYR A 84 -4.45 8.21 -11.26
C TYR A 84 -4.96 9.27 -12.24
N GLN A 85 -4.79 9.03 -13.54
CA GLN A 85 -5.26 9.94 -14.58
C GLN A 85 -6.77 10.18 -14.51
N HIS A 86 -7.57 9.11 -14.40
CA HIS A 86 -9.03 9.23 -14.33
C HIS A 86 -9.50 10.04 -13.12
N ASN A 87 -8.92 9.77 -11.95
CA ASN A 87 -9.27 10.50 -10.73
C ASN A 87 -8.81 11.96 -10.81
N PHE A 88 -7.61 12.23 -11.34
CA PHE A 88 -7.12 13.58 -11.54
C PHE A 88 -8.03 14.40 -12.48
N GLU A 89 -8.40 13.84 -13.63
CA GLU A 89 -9.33 14.48 -14.57
C GLU A 89 -10.68 14.78 -13.93
N LYS A 90 -11.20 13.87 -13.10
CA LYS A 90 -12.44 14.07 -12.34
C LYS A 90 -12.32 15.26 -11.37
N TYR A 91 -11.19 15.42 -10.68
CA TYR A 91 -10.96 16.57 -9.81
C TYR A 91 -10.89 17.89 -10.59
N VAL A 92 -10.25 17.90 -11.76
CA VAL A 92 -10.19 19.09 -12.63
C VAL A 92 -11.59 19.50 -13.08
N VAL A 93 -12.41 18.55 -13.54
CA VAL A 93 -13.81 18.81 -13.94
C VAL A 93 -14.64 19.32 -12.76
N MET A 94 -14.51 18.71 -11.58
CA MET A 94 -15.20 19.17 -10.38
C MET A 94 -14.81 20.60 -9.99
N THR A 95 -13.57 20.98 -10.22
CA THR A 95 -13.07 22.34 -9.91
C THR A 95 -13.69 23.37 -10.83
N ASN A 96 -13.72 23.08 -12.13
CA ASN A 96 -14.36 23.96 -13.11
C ASN A 96 -15.87 24.10 -12.88
N ASN A 97 -16.52 23.05 -12.36
CA ASN A 97 -17.96 23.05 -12.12
C ASN A 97 -18.36 23.66 -10.75
N ASN A 98 -17.41 23.89 -9.85
CA ASN A 98 -17.69 24.46 -8.53
C ASN A 98 -17.64 26.00 -8.56
N SER A 99 -18.42 26.62 -7.68
CA SER A 99 -18.38 28.08 -7.55
C SER A 99 -17.09 28.56 -6.88
N ILE A 100 -16.68 29.79 -7.21
CA ILE A 100 -15.53 30.46 -6.58
C ILE A 100 -15.67 30.49 -5.04
N PHE A 101 -16.89 30.65 -4.53
CA PHE A 101 -17.19 30.65 -3.10
C PHE A 101 -16.95 29.29 -2.41
N SER A 102 -17.11 28.18 -3.14
CA SER A 102 -16.78 26.84 -2.63
C SER A 102 -15.26 26.66 -2.56
N LEU A 103 -14.56 27.09 -3.61
CA LEU A 103 -13.11 26.97 -3.73
C LEU A 103 -12.34 27.88 -2.76
N SER A 104 -12.90 29.05 -2.41
CA SER A 104 -12.28 30.00 -1.47
C SER A 104 -12.21 29.51 -0.02
N ARG A 105 -12.80 28.35 0.30
CA ARG A 105 -12.77 27.75 1.65
C ARG A 105 -11.50 26.95 1.93
N PHE A 106 -10.72 26.67 0.90
CA PHE A 106 -9.48 25.89 0.99
C PHE A 106 -8.31 26.74 0.53
N THR A 107 -7.16 26.55 1.15
CA THR A 107 -5.90 27.12 0.65
C THR A 107 -5.44 26.39 -0.62
N ILE A 108 -4.64 27.05 -1.45
CA ILE A 108 -4.08 26.44 -2.65
C ILE A 108 -3.19 25.22 -2.32
N GLY A 109 -2.55 25.23 -1.15
CA GLY A 109 -1.73 24.13 -0.66
C GLY A 109 -2.55 22.90 -0.27
N GLU A 110 -3.62 23.10 0.51
CA GLU A 110 -4.56 22.02 0.86
C GLU A 110 -5.21 21.43 -0.39
N TYR A 111 -5.67 22.28 -1.30
CA TYR A 111 -6.25 21.85 -2.56
C TYR A 111 -5.26 21.02 -3.41
N SER A 112 -4.00 21.48 -3.51
CA SER A 112 -2.96 20.75 -4.23
C SER A 112 -2.64 19.39 -3.60
N ASN A 113 -2.61 19.31 -2.26
CA ASN A 113 -2.43 18.06 -1.54
C ASN A 113 -3.59 17.08 -1.80
N MET A 114 -4.84 17.55 -1.83
CA MET A 114 -6.00 16.72 -2.17
C MET A 114 -5.91 16.16 -3.61
N VAL A 115 -5.55 17.01 -4.58
CA VAL A 115 -5.52 16.59 -6.00
C VAL A 115 -4.34 15.67 -6.29
N ILE A 116 -3.19 15.85 -5.63
CA ILE A 116 -1.97 15.09 -5.93
C ILE A 116 -1.85 13.88 -4.98
N ASN A 117 -1.77 14.14 -3.67
CA ASN A 117 -1.47 13.11 -2.69
C ASN A 117 -2.67 12.19 -2.43
N ASP A 118 -3.87 12.74 -2.25
CA ASP A 118 -5.03 11.88 -1.98
C ASP A 118 -5.43 11.05 -3.21
N VAL A 119 -5.30 11.60 -4.43
CA VAL A 119 -5.48 10.84 -5.68
C VAL A 119 -4.47 9.70 -5.78
N ASN A 120 -3.19 9.95 -5.47
CA ASN A 120 -2.16 8.90 -5.43
C ASN A 120 -2.54 7.78 -4.44
N VAL A 121 -2.94 8.14 -3.22
CA VAL A 121 -3.36 7.18 -2.19
C VAL A 121 -4.54 6.32 -2.68
N VAL A 122 -5.54 6.94 -3.30
CA VAL A 122 -6.72 6.23 -3.84
C VAL A 122 -6.36 5.31 -5.00
N ALA A 123 -5.58 5.78 -5.98
CA ALA A 123 -5.15 4.98 -7.13
C ALA A 123 -4.31 3.77 -6.69
N SER A 124 -3.39 3.99 -5.74
CA SER A 124 -2.59 2.92 -5.13
C SER A 124 -3.46 1.92 -4.37
N PHE A 125 -4.45 2.40 -3.59
CA PHE A 125 -5.36 1.54 -2.84
C PHE A 125 -6.12 0.58 -3.75
N TYR A 126 -6.75 1.08 -4.82
CA TYR A 126 -7.53 0.23 -5.73
C TYR A 126 -6.66 -0.75 -6.51
N THR A 127 -5.48 -0.32 -6.96
CA THR A 127 -4.56 -1.20 -7.67
C THR A 127 -4.03 -2.33 -6.75
N ASN A 128 -3.77 -2.01 -5.48
CA ASN A 128 -3.32 -2.99 -4.48
C ASN A 128 -4.44 -3.88 -3.93
N LEU A 129 -5.70 -3.47 -4.03
CA LEU A 129 -6.83 -4.23 -3.53
C LEU A 129 -6.90 -5.63 -4.17
N ILE A 130 -6.54 -5.73 -5.45
CA ILE A 130 -6.57 -7.01 -6.20
C ILE A 130 -5.64 -8.04 -5.58
N ILE A 131 -4.38 -7.66 -5.32
CA ILE A 131 -3.40 -8.60 -4.73
C ILE A 131 -3.80 -8.95 -3.29
N ARG A 132 -4.38 -8.00 -2.54
CA ARG A 132 -4.92 -8.26 -1.18
C ARG A 132 -6.04 -9.28 -1.18
N VAL A 133 -6.95 -9.22 -2.17
CA VAL A 133 -8.02 -10.23 -2.31
C VAL A 133 -7.44 -11.61 -2.61
N VAL A 134 -6.43 -11.70 -3.48
CA VAL A 134 -5.75 -12.98 -3.76
C VAL A 134 -5.03 -13.51 -2.52
N GLN A 135 -4.44 -12.65 -1.70
CA GLN A 135 -3.81 -13.05 -0.43
C GLN A 135 -4.82 -13.66 0.58
N LEU A 136 -6.08 -13.23 0.55
CA LEU A 136 -7.13 -13.88 1.36
C LEU A 136 -7.39 -15.33 0.89
N LEU A 137 -7.35 -15.59 -0.41
CA LEU A 137 -7.45 -16.95 -0.95
C LEU A 137 -6.21 -17.78 -0.61
N GLU A 138 -5.02 -17.19 -0.68
CA GLU A 138 -3.75 -17.80 -0.25
C GLU A 138 -3.81 -18.27 1.21
N PHE A 139 -4.31 -17.41 2.11
CA PHE A 139 -4.52 -17.74 3.51
C PHE A 139 -5.44 -18.95 3.72
N LEU A 140 -6.56 -19.02 3.00
CA LEU A 140 -7.49 -20.17 3.05
C LEU A 140 -6.82 -21.47 2.58
N PHE A 141 -5.98 -21.39 1.54
CA PHE A 141 -5.23 -22.54 1.04
C PHE A 141 -4.23 -23.06 2.09
N ILE A 142 -3.47 -22.17 2.72
CA ILE A 142 -2.51 -22.52 3.78
C ILE A 142 -3.23 -23.24 4.94
N TYR A 143 -4.42 -22.78 5.31
CA TYR A 143 -5.22 -23.39 6.38
C TYR A 143 -5.68 -24.80 6.02
N SER A 144 -6.19 -24.98 4.80
CA SER A 144 -6.54 -26.29 4.27
C SER A 144 -5.34 -27.24 4.23
N TYR A 145 -4.15 -26.73 3.90
CA TYR A 145 -2.91 -27.51 3.88
C TYR A 145 -2.49 -27.99 5.28
N PHE A 146 -2.49 -27.11 6.30
CA PHE A 146 -2.19 -27.51 7.67
C PHE A 146 -3.20 -28.52 8.23
N LEU A 147 -4.49 -28.35 7.89
CA LEU A 147 -5.53 -29.30 8.28
C LEU A 147 -5.26 -30.71 7.74
N LYS A 148 -4.76 -30.82 6.50
CA LYS A 148 -4.37 -32.10 5.89
C LYS A 148 -3.12 -32.71 6.50
N LEU A 149 -2.16 -31.89 6.93
CA LEU A 149 -0.91 -32.37 7.53
C LEU A 149 -1.14 -32.90 8.95
N ASN A 150 -1.73 -32.09 9.84
CA ASN A 150 -1.97 -32.46 11.22
C ASN A 150 -2.97 -31.51 11.88
N ILE A 151 -4.05 -32.05 12.45
CA ILE A 151 -5.08 -31.27 13.13
C ILE A 151 -4.55 -30.44 14.31
N TYR A 152 -3.57 -30.95 15.06
CA TYR A 152 -2.98 -30.24 16.19
C TYR A 152 -2.17 -29.03 15.73
N LEU A 153 -1.39 -29.16 14.64
CA LEU A 153 -0.67 -28.03 14.04
C LEU A 153 -1.64 -26.96 13.53
N PHE A 154 -2.74 -27.39 12.90
CA PHE A 154 -3.78 -26.47 12.45
C PHE A 154 -4.38 -25.65 13.60
N ILE A 155 -4.73 -26.29 14.73
CA ILE A 155 -5.28 -25.60 15.91
C ILE A 155 -4.29 -24.54 16.42
N VAL A 156 -3.00 -24.87 16.53
CA VAL A 156 -1.96 -23.93 16.98
C VAL A 156 -1.89 -22.72 16.06
N VAL A 157 -1.86 -22.93 14.73
CA VAL A 157 -1.81 -21.83 13.74
C VAL A 157 -3.04 -20.93 13.84
N VAL A 158 -4.23 -21.50 14.04
CA VAL A 158 -5.48 -20.73 14.21
C VAL A 158 -5.46 -19.91 15.50
N VAL A 159 -5.00 -20.47 16.62
CA VAL A 159 -4.91 -19.73 17.88
C VAL A 159 -3.92 -18.56 17.75
N CYS A 160 -2.74 -18.81 17.18
CA CYS A 160 -1.74 -17.76 16.96
C CYS A 160 -2.26 -16.66 16.03
N SER A 161 -2.97 -17.01 14.95
CA SER A 161 -3.51 -16.01 14.01
C SER A 161 -4.59 -15.13 14.65
N ILE A 162 -5.47 -15.70 15.49
CA ILE A 162 -6.48 -14.95 16.25
C ILE A 162 -5.80 -13.96 17.19
N LEU A 163 -4.76 -14.39 17.92
CA LEU A 163 -4.01 -13.50 18.81
C LEU A 163 -3.39 -12.33 18.04
N ILE A 164 -2.68 -12.61 16.95
CA ILE A 164 -2.07 -11.57 16.08
C ILE A 164 -3.16 -10.61 15.55
N PHE A 165 -4.29 -11.15 15.10
CA PHE A 165 -5.40 -10.35 14.61
C PHE A 165 -5.96 -9.40 15.69
N LEU A 166 -6.19 -9.89 16.91
CA LEU A 166 -6.66 -9.05 18.03
C LEU A 166 -5.67 -7.94 18.39
N PHE A 167 -4.37 -8.24 18.41
CA PHE A 167 -3.32 -7.22 18.61
C PHE A 167 -3.34 -6.17 17.50
N SER A 168 -3.43 -6.61 16.24
CA SER A 168 -3.45 -5.71 15.07
C SER A 168 -4.59 -4.69 15.10
N LEU A 169 -5.77 -5.06 15.61
CA LEU A 169 -6.93 -4.16 15.69
C LEU A 169 -6.68 -2.99 16.66
N LYS A 170 -6.05 -3.27 17.80
CA LYS A 170 -5.71 -2.24 18.78
C LYS A 170 -4.65 -1.30 18.22
N THR A 171 -3.58 -1.86 17.64
CA THR A 171 -2.48 -1.09 17.05
C THR A 171 -2.95 -0.22 15.89
N THR A 172 -3.82 -0.75 15.02
CA THR A 172 -4.34 -0.01 13.85
C THR A 172 -5.03 1.30 14.26
N LYS A 173 -5.83 1.30 15.33
CA LYS A 173 -6.51 2.52 15.81
C LYS A 173 -5.52 3.58 16.29
N ILE A 174 -4.46 3.14 16.98
CA ILE A 174 -3.41 4.03 17.49
C ILE A 174 -2.63 4.63 16.32
N LEU A 175 -2.19 3.79 15.38
CA LEU A 175 -1.46 4.21 14.19
C LEU A 175 -2.31 5.13 13.30
N GLN A 176 -3.60 4.88 13.16
CA GLN A 176 -4.51 5.77 12.42
C GLN A 176 -4.59 7.16 13.05
N LYS A 177 -4.70 7.25 14.38
CA LYS A 177 -4.74 8.53 15.09
C LYS A 177 -3.43 9.31 14.91
N LEU A 178 -2.29 8.62 15.04
CA LEU A 178 -0.98 9.23 14.84
C LEU A 178 -0.76 9.66 13.39
N ASN A 179 -1.11 8.81 12.42
CA ASN A 179 -0.98 9.12 11.00
C ASN A 179 -1.85 10.34 10.62
N HIS A 180 -3.07 10.41 11.14
CA HIS A 180 -3.93 11.58 10.96
C HIS A 180 -3.28 12.86 11.52
N GLN A 181 -2.68 12.78 12.71
CA GLN A 181 -1.99 13.91 13.31
C GLN A 181 -0.72 14.32 12.55
N THR A 182 0.06 13.36 12.05
CA THR A 182 1.20 13.62 11.17
C THR A 182 0.75 14.32 9.89
N LYS A 183 -0.34 13.86 9.27
CA LYS A 183 -0.90 14.48 8.06
C LYS A 183 -1.35 15.92 8.31
N LEU A 184 -2.09 16.18 9.39
CA LEU A 184 -2.50 17.54 9.76
C LEU A 184 -1.32 18.50 9.92
N ASN A 185 -0.25 18.07 10.61
CA ASN A 185 0.94 18.89 10.80
C ASN A 185 1.71 19.10 9.48
N GLN A 186 1.69 18.12 8.58
CA GLN A 186 2.27 18.24 7.24
C GLN A 186 1.52 19.26 6.38
N ASP A 187 0.18 19.22 6.41
CA ASP A 187 -0.67 20.17 5.68
C ASP A 187 -0.46 21.61 6.19
N ASP A 188 -0.37 21.80 7.52
CA ASP A 188 -0.11 23.11 8.13
C ASP A 188 1.28 23.66 7.74
N LEU A 189 2.30 22.79 7.71
CA LEU A 189 3.65 23.15 7.25
C LEU A 189 3.66 23.52 5.77
N ALA A 190 3.00 22.73 4.92
CA ALA A 190 2.94 22.96 3.48
C ALA A 190 2.22 24.28 3.16
N SER A 191 1.08 24.52 3.81
CA SER A 191 0.33 25.78 3.67
C SER A 191 1.17 27.00 4.07
N SER A 192 1.83 26.95 5.22
CA SER A 192 2.67 28.05 5.71
C SER A 192 3.89 28.30 4.82
N THR A 193 4.46 27.23 4.27
CA THR A 193 5.58 27.32 3.33
C THR A 193 5.14 27.98 2.03
N SER A 194 3.95 27.62 1.52
CA SER A 194 3.35 28.29 0.36
C SER A 194 3.13 29.78 0.64
N GLU A 195 2.48 30.14 1.76
CA GLU A 195 2.27 31.54 2.16
C GLU A 195 3.58 32.33 2.23
N TYR A 196 4.64 31.74 2.79
CA TYR A 196 5.96 32.35 2.83
C TYR A 196 6.51 32.67 1.43
N PHE A 197 6.40 31.74 0.49
CA PHE A 197 6.90 31.96 -0.87
C PHE A 197 6.06 33.01 -1.62
N TRP A 198 4.74 33.01 -1.44
CA TRP A 198 3.87 34.04 -2.01
C TRP A 198 4.17 35.43 -1.46
N GLY A 199 4.41 35.55 -0.15
CA GLY A 199 4.70 36.82 0.53
C GLY A 199 6.18 37.21 0.57
N VAL A 200 7.07 36.53 -0.15
CA VAL A 200 8.53 36.69 0.04
C VAL A 200 9.02 38.11 -0.22
N LYS A 201 8.36 38.83 -1.13
CA LYS A 201 8.72 40.21 -1.48
C LYS A 201 8.41 41.15 -0.32
N GLU A 202 7.21 41.02 0.26
CA GLU A 202 6.74 41.78 1.41
C GLU A 202 7.59 41.48 2.64
N ILE A 203 7.86 40.20 2.89
CA ILE A 203 8.70 39.74 4.01
C ILE A 203 10.09 40.37 3.96
N LYS A 204 10.70 40.39 2.77
CA LYS A 204 12.00 41.04 2.56
C LYS A 204 11.91 42.56 2.66
N SER A 205 10.85 43.16 2.12
CA SER A 205 10.66 44.62 2.10
C SER A 205 10.44 45.19 3.51
N PHE A 206 9.72 44.47 4.36
CA PHE A 206 9.48 44.86 5.76
C PHE A 206 10.57 44.35 6.73
N ASN A 207 11.59 43.63 6.24
CA ASN A 207 12.66 43.04 7.04
C ASN A 207 12.16 42.21 8.24
N ILE A 208 11.08 41.44 8.04
CA ILE A 208 10.43 40.61 9.08
C ILE A 208 10.79 39.12 8.98
N PHE A 209 11.88 38.81 8.29
CA PHE A 209 12.31 37.44 7.99
C PHE A 209 12.43 36.57 9.24
N ASP A 210 13.14 37.03 10.27
CA ASP A 210 13.42 36.23 11.47
C ASP A 210 12.16 35.77 12.18
N LYS A 211 11.16 36.65 12.30
CA LYS A 211 9.87 36.33 12.94
C LYS A 211 9.12 35.23 12.19
N ILE A 212 9.14 35.28 10.85
CA ILE A 212 8.43 34.31 10.02
C ILE A 212 9.19 32.98 9.96
N PHE A 213 10.52 33.05 9.91
CA PHE A 213 11.37 31.87 9.97
C PHE A 213 11.18 31.08 11.27
N ILE A 214 11.11 31.75 12.43
CA ILE A 214 10.82 31.09 13.72
C ILE A 214 9.46 30.37 13.67
N ARG A 215 8.42 31.01 13.11
CA ARG A 215 7.09 30.41 12.98
C ARG A 215 7.10 29.18 12.08
N LEU A 216 7.80 29.23 10.94
CA LEU A 216 7.97 28.09 10.04
C LEU A 216 8.75 26.95 10.69
N SER A 217 9.84 27.28 11.39
CA SER A 217 10.69 26.32 12.10
C SER A 217 9.89 25.56 13.17
N ASN A 218 9.04 26.26 13.93
CA ASN A 218 8.15 25.63 14.92
C ASN A 218 7.18 24.63 14.27
N LYS A 219 6.58 24.99 13.12
CA LYS A 219 5.69 24.07 12.38
C LYS A 219 6.44 22.86 11.84
N MET A 220 7.66 23.06 11.34
CA MET A 220 8.54 21.97 10.90
C MET A 220 8.86 21.04 12.08
N HIS A 221 9.20 21.58 13.25
CA HIS A 221 9.47 20.79 14.44
C HIS A 221 8.26 19.97 14.88
N ASN A 222 7.05 20.57 14.89
CA ASN A 222 5.80 19.87 15.21
C ASN A 222 5.52 18.70 14.24
N TYR A 223 5.77 18.90 12.94
CA TYR A 223 5.66 17.83 11.96
C TYR A 223 6.68 16.72 12.22
N LEU A 224 7.95 17.06 12.44
CA LEU A 224 9.01 16.07 12.71
C LEU A 224 8.75 15.27 14.00
N GLU A 225 8.25 15.91 15.05
CA GLU A 225 7.91 15.24 16.30
C GLU A 225 6.73 14.26 16.12
N ALA A 226 5.68 14.68 15.41
CA ALA A 226 4.55 13.81 15.08
C ALA A 226 4.98 12.62 14.22
N ASN A 227 5.81 12.87 13.19
CA ASN A 227 6.35 11.84 12.32
C ASN A 227 7.23 10.84 13.10
N ARG A 228 8.08 11.33 14.01
CA ARG A 228 8.88 10.48 14.90
C ARG A 228 8.00 9.60 15.79
N LYS A 229 6.95 10.16 16.39
CA LYS A 229 5.99 9.39 17.23
C LYS A 229 5.32 8.30 16.41
N TYR A 230 4.89 8.62 15.19
CA TYR A 230 4.32 7.65 14.25
C TYR A 230 5.31 6.53 13.91
N ASN A 231 6.52 6.88 13.45
CA ASN A 231 7.52 5.89 13.05
C ASN A 231 7.99 5.00 14.20
N ASN A 232 8.21 5.58 15.39
CA ASN A 232 8.60 4.80 16.55
C ASN A 232 7.52 3.78 16.90
N GLN A 233 6.25 4.19 16.93
CA GLN A 233 5.18 3.23 17.20
C GLN A 233 4.97 2.25 16.05
N ALA A 234 5.14 2.66 14.79
CA ALA A 234 5.06 1.76 13.64
C ALA A 234 6.19 0.72 13.61
N ALA A 235 7.39 1.04 14.12
CA ALA A 235 8.54 0.13 14.10
C ALA A 235 8.45 -0.99 15.15
N TYR A 236 7.62 -0.84 16.19
CA TYR A 236 7.39 -1.88 17.20
C TYR A 236 6.29 -2.89 16.80
N PHE A 237 5.78 -2.82 15.56
CA PHE A 237 4.73 -3.69 15.02
C PHE A 237 4.98 -4.08 13.55
#